data_AF-A0AA41W174-F1
#
_entry.id   AF-A0AA41W174-F1
#
_cell.length_a   1.000
_cell.length_b   1.000
_cell.length_c   1.000
_cell.angle_alpha   90.00
_cell.angle_beta   90.00
_cell.angle_gamma   90.00
#
_symmetry.space_group_name_H-M   'P 1'
#
loop_
_entity.id
_entity.type
_entity.pdbx_description
1 polymer ?
#
loop_
_entity_poly.entity_id
_entity_poly.type
_entity_poly.pdbx_seq_one_letter_code
_entity_poly.pdbx_strand_id
1 'polypeptide(L)'
;MKSLVLRDKEDKSTSEFGDDDEVVSFIKALFDAEGQFFLKRNHSGSAMTSLPRDIHAAPPDTFVVRLSEIIGRFMTLRKMALFWWRVVEELRRLWSEEQPIPRVPLDENPDLNSCLLYQQLQVINCCISRKRRRVIATDSLESILREASTHEDQLDVSASSVSSSVLYARLSSGELVLRLGADHPYEGVTMLETGEPVYAPVTQEGPLLTEDLIKETEELVLRTGSVGAGCSQLLSDMQAFKAANPGCILEDFVRWHSPPDWSETNPDMEVKDCSDEGDAPSKRGYLSTRMQKEGNLWHELWGTSKPLPAVRQAPLFDEELAVEGILSFLEDIAPSELFQQLFVSILGSAFVIAEGPLSKNSNLSKLFYECKDYVTATCQTSKWTDNIDDLCQVYGTVETMLVNPEDGLKLINQSEETTTPEEPKHRFKKLIQKISGKDRQFLRRQSSEHDKSQEEKPQRQTFPNPFEGKSSLFSKKPPKPIPSTEIETPLFPDEMIGQVFHSCKYAL
;
A
#
# COMPACT_ATOMS: atom_id res chain seq x y z
N MET A 1 24.59 -27.24 -32.07
CA MET A 1 25.83 -26.60 -31.57
C MET A 1 25.79 -25.06 -31.57
N LYS A 2 24.64 -24.42 -31.32
CA LYS A 2 24.53 -22.93 -31.17
C LYS A 2 23.76 -22.48 -29.92
N SER A 3 23.47 -23.39 -28.98
CA SER A 3 22.64 -23.11 -27.79
C SER A 3 23.44 -22.98 -26.49
N LEU A 4 24.75 -23.24 -26.51
CA LEU A 4 25.59 -23.20 -25.30
C LEU A 4 26.34 -21.88 -25.12
N VAL A 5 26.39 -21.01 -26.14
CA VAL A 5 27.19 -19.77 -26.11
C VAL A 5 26.38 -18.54 -25.64
N LEU A 6 25.06 -18.66 -25.51
CA LEU A 6 24.21 -17.59 -24.97
C LEU A 6 24.13 -17.63 -23.43
N ARG A 7 24.10 -18.83 -22.84
CA ARG A 7 24.04 -19.01 -21.38
C ARG A 7 25.35 -18.57 -20.70
N ASP A 8 26.50 -18.90 -21.29
CA ASP A 8 27.81 -18.45 -20.81
C ASP A 8 28.05 -16.94 -20.97
N LYS A 9 27.22 -16.21 -21.73
CA LYS A 9 27.28 -14.75 -21.83
C LYS A 9 26.42 -14.05 -20.78
N GLU A 10 25.26 -14.62 -20.44
CA GLU A 10 24.40 -14.13 -19.34
C GLU A 10 25.05 -14.38 -17.96
N ASP A 11 25.63 -15.56 -17.75
CA ASP A 11 26.33 -15.91 -16.51
C ASP A 11 27.65 -15.12 -16.32
N LYS A 12 28.23 -14.61 -17.42
CA LYS A 12 29.43 -13.78 -17.38
C LYS A 12 29.13 -12.29 -17.19
N SER A 13 27.92 -11.85 -17.56
CA SER A 13 27.43 -10.51 -17.19
C SER A 13 27.03 -10.43 -15.73
N THR A 14 26.38 -11.45 -15.15
CA THR A 14 25.97 -11.44 -13.73
C THR A 14 27.15 -11.43 -12.76
N SER A 15 28.29 -12.04 -13.13
CA SER A 15 29.51 -12.04 -12.32
C SER A 15 30.22 -10.67 -12.21
N GLU A 16 29.98 -9.71 -13.12
CA GLU A 16 30.57 -8.35 -13.04
C GLU A 16 29.72 -7.37 -12.21
N PHE A 17 28.52 -7.76 -11.77
CA PHE A 17 27.59 -6.94 -10.97
C PHE A 17 27.58 -7.32 -9.47
N GLY A 18 28.48 -8.21 -9.05
CA GLY A 18 28.46 -8.87 -7.73
C GLY A 18 28.89 -8.02 -6.54
N ASP A 19 29.77 -7.04 -6.71
CA ASP A 19 30.56 -6.47 -5.59
C ASP A 19 30.47 -4.93 -5.49
N ASP A 20 29.32 -4.32 -5.75
CA ASP A 20 29.13 -2.93 -5.34
C ASP A 20 28.70 -2.89 -3.87
N ASP A 21 29.69 -2.84 -2.98
CA ASP A 21 29.53 -2.81 -1.51
C ASP A 21 28.53 -1.73 -1.06
N GLU A 22 28.49 -0.60 -1.78
CA GLU A 22 27.56 0.50 -1.51
C GLU A 22 26.11 0.07 -1.79
N VAL A 23 25.84 -0.51 -2.96
CA VAL A 23 24.52 -1.03 -3.33
C VAL A 23 24.05 -2.10 -2.34
N VAL A 24 24.93 -3.04 -1.98
CA VAL A 24 24.60 -4.11 -1.02
C VAL A 24 24.25 -3.52 0.36
N SER A 25 24.99 -2.51 0.81
CA SER A 25 24.70 -1.84 2.09
C SER A 25 23.33 -1.14 2.09
N PHE A 26 22.97 -0.52 0.96
CA PHE A 26 21.70 0.17 0.80
C PHE A 26 20.51 -0.78 0.69
N ILE A 27 20.67 -1.94 0.03
CA ILE A 27 19.66 -2.99 0.01
C ILE A 27 19.38 -3.48 1.43
N LYS A 28 20.42 -3.79 2.21
CA LYS A 28 20.25 -4.17 3.62
C LYS A 28 19.52 -3.09 4.40
N ALA A 29 19.88 -1.81 4.23
CA ALA A 29 19.22 -0.71 4.93
C ALA A 29 17.76 -0.47 4.50
N LEU A 30 17.40 -0.79 3.26
CA LEU A 30 16.02 -0.68 2.76
C LEU A 30 15.13 -1.79 3.34
N PHE A 31 15.66 -3.01 3.44
CA PHE A 31 14.94 -4.20 3.91
C PHE A 31 15.09 -4.48 5.41
N ASP A 32 15.87 -3.68 6.13
CA ASP A 32 16.00 -3.80 7.59
C ASP A 32 14.72 -3.34 8.31
N ALA A 33 14.08 -4.29 9.00
CA ALA A 33 12.88 -4.05 9.79
C ALA A 33 13.16 -3.22 11.06
N GLU A 34 14.42 -3.15 11.52
CA GLU A 34 14.82 -2.61 12.82
C GLU A 34 15.50 -1.24 12.76
N GLY A 35 15.60 -0.64 11.57
CA GLY A 35 16.10 0.73 11.37
C GLY A 35 15.24 1.78 12.08
N GLN A 36 15.60 2.05 13.34
CA GLN A 36 15.00 3.00 14.28
C GLN A 36 14.70 4.36 13.64
N PHE A 37 13.47 4.55 13.19
CA PHE A 37 12.76 5.82 13.32
C PHE A 37 11.32 5.48 13.71
N PHE A 38 11.13 5.15 14.98
CA PHE A 38 9.86 5.41 15.65
C PHE A 38 9.66 6.93 15.64
N LEU A 39 9.12 7.49 14.57
CA LEU A 39 8.37 8.72 14.73
C LEU A 39 7.18 8.35 15.61
N LYS A 40 7.31 8.67 16.89
CA LYS A 40 6.27 8.50 17.90
C LYS A 40 4.95 8.91 17.29
N ARG A 41 4.06 7.92 17.22
CA ARG A 41 2.62 8.06 16.97
C ARG A 41 2.03 9.05 17.96
N ASN A 42 2.04 10.33 17.60
CA ASN A 42 1.14 11.33 18.16
C ASN A 42 -0.04 11.45 17.19
N HIS A 43 -0.88 10.42 17.13
CA HIS A 43 -2.26 10.64 16.66
C HIS A 43 -3.04 11.27 17.82
N SER A 44 -2.91 12.58 17.97
CA SER A 44 -4.08 13.38 18.36
C SER A 44 -4.66 13.92 17.06
N GLY A 45 -5.93 13.60 16.80
CA GLY A 45 -6.65 14.04 15.62
C GLY A 45 -6.43 15.53 15.33
N SER A 46 -5.88 15.81 14.17
CA SER A 46 -5.99 17.09 13.49
C SER A 46 -5.91 16.82 12.00
N ALA A 47 -6.83 17.41 11.24
CA ALA A 47 -7.01 17.24 9.82
C ALA A 47 -5.85 17.88 8.99
N MET A 48 -4.61 17.44 9.16
CA MET A 48 -3.42 18.19 8.68
C MET A 48 -2.27 17.34 8.09
N THR A 49 -2.54 16.40 7.19
CA THR A 49 -1.54 15.91 6.19
C THR A 49 -2.23 15.46 4.90
N SER A 50 -3.00 16.35 4.25
CA SER A 50 -3.74 15.99 3.01
C SER A 50 -2.81 15.78 1.80
N LEU A 51 -1.64 16.43 1.78
CA LEU A 51 -0.86 16.57 0.54
C LEU A 51 -0.49 15.23 -0.10
N PRO A 52 0.07 14.22 0.62
CA PRO A 52 0.43 12.96 -0.04
C PRO A 52 -0.75 12.31 -0.75
N ARG A 53 -1.95 12.36 -0.14
CA ARG A 53 -3.19 11.87 -0.77
C ARG A 53 -3.60 12.73 -1.97
N ASP A 54 -3.49 14.05 -1.83
CA ASP A 54 -3.89 15.00 -2.88
C ASP A 54 -3.06 14.87 -4.17
N ILE A 55 -1.83 14.33 -4.08
CA ILE A 55 -0.91 14.13 -5.20
C ILE A 55 -0.67 12.65 -5.55
N HIS A 56 -1.42 11.72 -4.95
CA HIS A 56 -1.22 10.27 -5.10
C HIS A 56 0.22 9.80 -4.80
N ALA A 57 0.82 10.33 -3.73
CA ALA A 57 2.12 9.93 -3.21
C ALA A 57 2.00 8.80 -2.18
N ALA A 58 3.05 7.99 -2.03
CA ALA A 58 3.12 7.07 -0.90
C ALA A 58 3.13 7.83 0.44
N PRO A 59 2.50 7.28 1.50
CA PRO A 59 2.55 7.89 2.82
C PRO A 59 4.00 8.04 3.34
N PRO A 60 4.28 9.04 4.21
CA PRO A 60 5.59 9.18 4.86
C PRO A 60 6.01 7.90 5.59
N ASP A 61 7.33 7.70 5.75
CA ASP A 61 7.95 6.56 6.44
C ASP A 61 7.70 5.17 5.83
N THR A 62 7.09 5.09 4.64
CA THR A 62 6.85 3.84 3.91
C THR A 62 8.07 3.35 3.14
N PHE A 63 8.01 2.08 2.70
CA PHE A 63 9.04 1.48 1.85
C PHE A 63 9.35 2.32 0.61
N VAL A 64 8.33 2.83 -0.07
CA VAL A 64 8.48 3.59 -1.32
C VAL A 64 9.22 4.90 -1.08
N VAL A 65 8.89 5.64 -0.01
CA VAL A 65 9.62 6.86 0.34
C VAL A 65 11.09 6.56 0.64
N ARG A 66 11.37 5.49 1.40
CA ARG A 66 12.74 5.08 1.70
C ARG A 66 13.51 4.64 0.46
N LEU A 67 12.84 3.93 -0.43
CA LEU A 67 13.39 3.55 -1.73
C LEU A 67 13.74 4.79 -2.55
N SER A 68 12.86 5.79 -2.62
CA SER A 68 13.10 7.06 -3.31
C SER A 68 14.34 7.79 -2.76
N GLU A 69 14.50 7.84 -1.44
CA GLU A 69 15.66 8.47 -0.79
C GLU A 69 16.97 7.79 -1.18
N ILE A 70 17.00 6.46 -1.16
CA ILE A 70 18.20 5.68 -1.43
C ILE A 70 18.55 5.73 -2.91
N ILE A 71 17.58 5.46 -3.80
CA ILE A 71 17.84 5.50 -5.25
C ILE A 71 18.28 6.89 -5.67
N GLY A 72 17.72 7.91 -5.00
CA GLY A 72 18.12 9.30 -5.10
C GLY A 72 19.62 9.38 -5.09
N ARG A 73 20.29 8.95 -4.01
CA ARG A 73 21.75 9.12 -3.72
C ARG A 73 22.73 8.65 -4.79
N PHE A 74 22.32 7.82 -5.75
CA PHE A 74 23.22 7.36 -6.80
C PHE A 74 23.42 8.43 -7.88
N MET A 75 24.67 8.68 -8.26
CA MET A 75 25.02 9.69 -9.28
C MET A 75 24.96 9.17 -10.72
N THR A 76 24.64 7.89 -10.91
CA THR A 76 24.68 7.26 -12.25
C THR A 76 23.48 6.36 -12.47
N LEU A 77 22.92 6.42 -13.68
CA LEU A 77 21.85 5.53 -14.12
C LEU A 77 22.23 4.05 -13.99
N ARG A 78 23.51 3.71 -14.20
CA ARG A 78 24.00 2.33 -14.02
C ARG A 78 23.82 1.84 -12.59
N LYS A 79 24.19 2.65 -11.59
CA LYS A 79 23.99 2.30 -10.17
C LYS A 79 22.53 2.25 -9.78
N MET A 80 21.72 3.20 -10.28
CA MET A 80 20.26 3.20 -10.06
C MET A 80 19.60 1.93 -10.61
N ALA A 81 19.94 1.55 -11.84
CA ALA A 81 19.42 0.34 -12.47
C ALA A 81 19.87 -0.93 -11.74
N LEU A 82 21.15 -1.01 -11.34
CA LEU A 82 21.66 -2.12 -10.55
C LEU A 82 20.95 -2.23 -9.20
N PHE A 83 20.75 -1.11 -8.51
CA PHE A 83 20.04 -1.06 -7.25
C PHE A 83 18.57 -1.49 -7.41
N TRP A 84 17.86 -0.96 -8.41
CA TRP A 84 16.48 -1.37 -8.69
C TRP A 84 16.37 -2.86 -8.97
N TRP A 85 17.26 -3.40 -9.81
CA TRP A 85 17.30 -4.83 -10.09
C TRP A 85 17.44 -5.68 -8.81
N ARG A 86 18.35 -5.28 -7.90
CA ARG A 86 18.50 -5.94 -6.58
C ARG A 86 17.28 -5.78 -5.68
N VAL A 87 16.58 -4.65 -5.73
CA VAL A 87 15.33 -4.46 -4.98
C VAL A 87 14.28 -5.46 -5.45
N VAL A 88 14.10 -5.63 -6.77
CA VAL A 88 13.12 -6.57 -7.32
C VAL A 88 13.49 -8.02 -7.03
N GLU A 89 14.79 -8.36 -7.11
CA GLU A 89 15.32 -9.67 -6.69
C GLU A 89 14.97 -9.97 -5.22
N GLU A 90 15.19 -9.01 -4.32
CA GLU A 90 14.85 -9.17 -2.90
C GLU A 90 13.33 -9.24 -2.65
N LEU A 91 12.51 -8.49 -3.37
CA LEU A 91 11.05 -8.60 -3.30
C LEU A 91 10.58 -10.02 -3.70
N ARG A 92 11.17 -10.58 -4.76
CA ARG A 92 10.91 -11.96 -5.19
C ARG A 92 11.36 -12.98 -4.13
N ARG A 93 12.51 -12.74 -3.49
CA ARG A 93 12.98 -13.56 -2.36
C ARG A 93 12.00 -13.51 -1.18
N LEU A 94 11.56 -12.32 -0.76
CA LEU A 94 10.59 -12.15 0.32
C LEU A 94 9.27 -12.86 0.03
N TRP A 95 8.75 -12.76 -1.19
CA TRP A 95 7.56 -13.53 -1.60
C TRP A 95 7.79 -15.04 -1.47
N SER A 96 8.92 -15.55 -1.97
CA SER A 96 9.24 -16.99 -1.92
C SER A 96 9.41 -17.53 -0.50
N GLU A 97 9.89 -16.70 0.43
CA GLU A 97 10.06 -17.03 1.85
C GLU A 97 8.84 -16.66 2.70
N GLU A 98 7.77 -16.18 2.07
CA GLU A 98 6.55 -15.69 2.70
C GLU A 98 6.82 -14.64 3.78
N GLN A 99 7.83 -13.79 3.58
CA GLN A 99 8.19 -12.70 4.49
C GLN A 99 7.58 -11.38 4.02
N PRO A 100 6.96 -10.60 4.91
CA PRO A 100 6.38 -9.32 4.53
C PRO A 100 7.46 -8.30 4.17
N ILE A 101 7.15 -7.45 3.20
CA ILE A 101 7.92 -6.27 2.85
C ILE A 101 7.88 -5.30 4.04
N PRO A 102 9.03 -4.84 4.55
CA PRO A 102 9.07 -3.91 5.67
C PRO A 102 8.47 -2.57 5.28
N ARG A 103 7.90 -1.85 6.25
CA ARG A 103 7.27 -0.51 6.05
C ARG A 103 6.11 -0.52 5.04
N VAL A 104 5.48 -1.67 4.85
CA VAL A 104 4.23 -1.85 4.12
C VAL A 104 3.25 -2.57 5.06
N PRO A 105 1.98 -2.15 5.17
CA PRO A 105 0.97 -2.84 5.98
C PRO A 105 0.83 -4.31 5.58
N LEU A 106 0.55 -5.18 6.56
CA LEU A 106 0.49 -6.63 6.31
C LEU A 106 -0.84 -7.08 5.71
N ASP A 107 -1.96 -6.52 6.16
CA ASP A 107 -3.30 -7.04 5.87
C ASP A 107 -4.29 -5.91 5.57
N GLU A 108 -3.83 -4.91 4.83
CA GLU A 108 -4.67 -3.79 4.39
C GLU A 108 -4.87 -3.84 2.87
N ASN A 109 -6.08 -3.48 2.43
CA ASN A 109 -6.37 -3.33 1.00
C ASN A 109 -5.52 -2.20 0.38
N PRO A 110 -5.24 -2.26 -0.94
CA PRO A 110 -4.51 -1.20 -1.63
C PRO A 110 -5.14 0.17 -1.42
N ASP A 111 -4.35 1.17 -1.05
CA ASP A 111 -4.83 2.55 -0.88
C ASP A 111 -4.82 3.27 -2.22
N LEU A 112 -6.01 3.44 -2.80
CA LEU A 112 -6.20 4.11 -4.09
C LEU A 112 -5.81 5.60 -4.09
N ASN A 113 -5.57 6.20 -2.90
CA ASN A 113 -5.05 7.55 -2.78
C ASN A 113 -3.51 7.61 -2.77
N SER A 114 -2.83 6.47 -2.88
CA SER A 114 -1.37 6.36 -2.91
C SER A 114 -0.88 6.03 -4.32
N CYS A 115 0.43 6.14 -4.56
CA CYS A 115 1.01 5.79 -5.87
C CYS A 115 0.87 4.30 -6.18
N LEU A 116 0.85 3.94 -7.47
CA LEU A 116 0.63 2.56 -7.92
C LEU A 116 1.67 1.57 -7.35
N LEU A 117 2.92 1.98 -7.25
CA LEU A 117 4.01 1.18 -6.70
C LEU A 117 3.71 0.82 -5.25
N TYR A 118 3.23 1.77 -4.44
CA TYR A 118 2.84 1.47 -3.07
C TYR A 118 1.65 0.52 -3.01
N GLN A 119 0.63 0.74 -3.86
CA GLN A 119 -0.53 -0.15 -3.97
C GLN A 119 -0.12 -1.59 -4.32
N GLN A 120 0.80 -1.76 -5.28
CA GLN A 120 1.33 -3.06 -5.69
C GLN A 120 2.10 -3.75 -4.56
N LEU A 121 2.93 -3.02 -3.81
CA LEU A 121 3.61 -3.60 -2.63
C LEU A 121 2.61 -4.00 -1.52
N GLN A 122 1.52 -3.24 -1.34
CA GLN A 122 0.43 -3.61 -0.42
C GLN A 122 -0.24 -4.92 -0.86
N VAL A 123 -0.47 -5.12 -2.16
CA VAL A 123 -1.00 -6.40 -2.68
C VAL A 123 -0.07 -7.55 -2.29
N ILE A 124 1.24 -7.42 -2.47
CA ILE A 124 2.20 -8.48 -2.11
C ILE A 124 2.07 -8.86 -0.63
N ASN A 125 2.09 -7.89 0.29
CA ASN A 125 1.96 -8.17 1.72
C ASN A 125 0.60 -8.79 2.08
N CYS A 126 -0.48 -8.26 1.51
CA CYS A 126 -1.82 -8.81 1.75
C CYS A 126 -1.91 -10.25 1.23
N CYS A 127 -1.35 -10.56 0.06
CA CYS A 127 -1.27 -11.93 -0.45
C CYS A 127 -0.52 -12.87 0.49
N ILE A 128 0.60 -12.43 1.09
CA ILE A 128 1.34 -13.21 2.09
C ILE A 128 0.45 -13.48 3.32
N SER A 129 -0.25 -12.46 3.81
CA SER A 129 -1.20 -12.58 4.92
C SER A 129 -2.33 -13.58 4.61
N ARG A 130 -2.94 -13.46 3.42
CA ARG A 130 -4.00 -14.36 2.94
C ARG A 130 -3.54 -15.80 2.82
N LYS A 131 -2.36 -16.06 2.26
CA LYS A 131 -1.77 -17.40 2.19
C LYS A 131 -1.61 -18.03 3.57
N ARG A 132 -1.08 -17.28 4.54
CA ARG A 132 -0.94 -17.75 5.93
C ARG A 132 -2.30 -18.05 6.57
N ARG A 133 -3.29 -17.16 6.40
CA ARG A 133 -4.66 -17.39 6.90
C ARG A 133 -5.32 -18.61 6.27
N ARG A 134 -5.11 -18.84 4.97
CA ARG A 134 -5.61 -20.01 4.26
C ARG A 134 -5.01 -21.32 4.78
N VAL A 135 -3.71 -21.34 5.10
CA VAL A 135 -3.06 -22.50 5.74
C VAL A 135 -3.70 -22.78 7.09
N ILE A 136 -3.81 -21.76 7.96
CA ILE A 136 -4.42 -21.89 9.29
C ILE A 136 -5.88 -22.39 9.19
N ALA A 137 -6.66 -21.84 8.27
CA ALA A 137 -8.05 -22.24 8.07
C ALA A 137 -8.16 -23.68 7.52
N THR A 138 -7.21 -24.12 6.70
CA THR A 138 -7.15 -25.50 6.20
C THR A 138 -6.83 -26.47 7.35
N ASP A 139 -5.81 -26.17 8.16
CA ASP A 139 -5.44 -26.98 9.33
C ASP A 139 -6.58 -27.06 10.35
N SER A 140 -7.28 -25.94 10.59
CA SER A 140 -8.46 -25.87 11.45
C SER A 140 -9.59 -26.78 10.94
N LEU A 141 -9.88 -26.73 9.63
CA LEU A 141 -10.88 -27.60 9.01
C LEU A 141 -10.49 -29.08 9.13
N GLU A 142 -9.22 -29.42 8.90
CA GLU A 142 -8.74 -30.80 9.06
C GLU A 142 -8.84 -31.29 10.50
N SER A 143 -8.57 -30.43 11.49
CA SER A 143 -8.77 -30.77 12.92
C SER A 143 -10.22 -31.13 13.21
N ILE A 144 -11.17 -30.30 12.77
CA ILE A 144 -12.61 -30.52 12.95
C ILE A 144 -13.04 -31.85 12.31
N LEU A 145 -12.54 -32.15 11.12
CA LEU A 145 -12.86 -33.40 10.43
C LEU A 145 -12.31 -34.63 11.17
N ARG A 146 -11.11 -34.55 11.73
CA ARG A 146 -10.52 -35.63 12.53
C ARG A 146 -11.29 -35.86 13.83
N GLU A 147 -11.71 -34.79 14.51
CA GLU A 147 -12.56 -34.88 15.70
C GLU A 147 -13.89 -35.57 15.37
N ALA A 148 -14.55 -35.17 14.28
CA ALA A 148 -15.80 -35.78 13.85
C ALA A 148 -15.66 -37.29 13.56
N SER A 149 -14.59 -37.73 12.89
CA SER A 149 -14.34 -39.15 12.63
C SER A 149 -14.10 -39.96 13.91
N THR A 150 -13.53 -39.37 14.96
CA THR A 150 -13.32 -40.08 16.25
C THR A 150 -14.61 -40.28 17.05
N HIS A 151 -15.63 -39.45 16.82
CA HIS A 151 -16.92 -39.54 17.49
C HIS A 151 -17.88 -40.57 16.86
N GLU A 152 -17.68 -40.95 15.60
CA GLU A 152 -18.47 -42.02 14.97
C GLU A 152 -18.23 -43.41 15.62
N ASP A 153 -17.04 -43.64 16.19
CA ASP A 153 -16.69 -44.90 16.87
C ASP A 153 -17.17 -44.99 18.34
N GLN A 154 -17.75 -43.93 18.90
CA GLN A 154 -18.24 -43.87 20.31
C GLN A 154 -19.71 -43.46 20.41
N LEU A 155 -20.56 -43.99 19.53
CA LEU A 155 -22.03 -43.85 19.58
C LEU A 155 -22.69 -44.65 20.71
N ASP A 156 -22.11 -44.63 21.91
CA ASP A 156 -22.87 -44.95 23.12
C ASP A 156 -22.37 -44.09 24.29
N VAL A 157 -23.33 -43.50 25.02
CA VAL A 157 -23.19 -42.77 26.29
C VAL A 157 -23.05 -41.22 26.22
N SER A 158 -24.23 -40.59 26.31
CA SER A 158 -24.55 -39.27 26.90
C SER A 158 -24.00 -37.99 26.27
N ALA A 159 -24.93 -37.23 25.68
CA ALA A 159 -24.76 -35.87 25.20
C ALA A 159 -24.29 -34.90 26.30
N SER A 160 -23.02 -34.48 26.23
CA SER A 160 -22.61 -33.18 26.77
C SER A 160 -23.21 -32.09 25.87
N SER A 161 -24.43 -31.66 26.19
CA SER A 161 -25.41 -31.05 25.27
C SER A 161 -25.09 -29.65 24.71
N VAL A 162 -23.90 -29.10 24.93
CA VAL A 162 -23.59 -27.71 24.50
C VAL A 162 -22.55 -27.70 23.39
N SER A 163 -21.45 -28.45 23.52
CA SER A 163 -20.39 -28.49 22.49
C SER A 163 -20.82 -29.24 21.21
N SER A 164 -21.67 -30.26 21.33
CA SER A 164 -22.19 -31.00 20.16
C SER A 164 -23.17 -30.20 19.31
N SER A 165 -23.89 -29.24 19.90
CA SER A 165 -24.87 -28.40 19.19
C SER A 165 -24.22 -27.28 18.37
N VAL A 166 -22.96 -26.93 18.68
CA VAL A 166 -22.21 -25.91 17.93
C VAL A 166 -21.58 -26.51 16.68
N LEU A 167 -21.10 -27.76 16.77
CA LEU A 167 -20.42 -28.44 15.66
C LEU A 167 -21.39 -29.09 14.67
N TYR A 168 -22.56 -29.53 15.10
CA TYR A 168 -23.54 -30.23 14.26
C TYR A 168 -24.84 -29.45 14.11
N ALA A 169 -25.51 -29.61 12.97
CA ALA A 169 -26.86 -29.15 12.71
C ALA A 169 -27.78 -30.36 12.54
N ARG A 170 -28.98 -30.30 13.11
CA ARG A 170 -30.00 -31.32 12.90
C ARG A 170 -30.83 -31.02 11.66
N LEU A 171 -30.88 -31.97 10.73
CA LEU A 171 -31.79 -31.89 9.57
C LEU A 171 -33.23 -32.18 9.98
N SER A 172 -34.18 -31.84 9.11
CA SER A 172 -35.61 -32.20 9.28
C SER A 172 -35.85 -33.71 9.33
N SER A 173 -34.93 -34.51 8.77
CA SER A 173 -34.89 -35.98 8.89
C SER A 173 -34.48 -36.50 10.28
N GLY A 174 -33.94 -35.62 11.15
CA GLY A 174 -33.36 -35.98 12.44
C GLY A 174 -31.87 -36.36 12.39
N GLU A 175 -31.27 -36.43 11.20
CA GLU A 175 -29.83 -36.66 11.00
C GLU A 175 -28.99 -35.47 11.49
N LEU A 176 -27.86 -35.76 12.13
CA LEU A 176 -26.90 -34.74 12.56
C LEU A 176 -25.80 -34.60 11.50
N VAL A 177 -25.65 -33.40 10.95
CA VAL A 177 -24.65 -33.09 9.93
C VAL A 177 -23.66 -32.06 10.47
N LEU A 178 -22.38 -32.30 10.24
CA LEU A 178 -21.30 -31.42 10.67
C LEU A 178 -21.37 -30.07 9.94
N ARG A 179 -21.23 -28.97 10.68
CA ARG A 179 -21.12 -27.61 10.15
C ARG A 179 -19.67 -27.35 9.74
N LEU A 180 -19.45 -27.04 8.47
CA LEU A 180 -18.10 -26.78 7.94
C LEU A 180 -17.94 -25.29 7.63
N GLY A 181 -16.92 -24.67 8.22
CA GLY A 181 -16.64 -23.24 8.02
C GLY A 181 -17.67 -22.32 8.69
N ALA A 182 -18.30 -22.75 9.77
CA ALA A 182 -19.09 -21.87 10.63
C ALA A 182 -18.15 -21.01 11.49
N ASP A 183 -18.34 -19.69 11.49
CA ASP A 183 -17.52 -18.74 12.26
C ASP A 183 -18.15 -18.48 13.63
N HIS A 184 -19.32 -17.82 13.64
CA HIS A 184 -20.05 -17.49 14.86
C HIS A 184 -21.57 -17.60 14.64
N PRO A 185 -22.38 -17.80 15.70
CA PRO A 185 -23.83 -17.80 15.57
C PRO A 185 -24.32 -16.44 15.07
N TYR A 186 -25.34 -16.45 14.21
CA TYR A 186 -26.03 -15.26 13.75
C TYR A 186 -27.20 -14.97 14.69
N GLU A 187 -27.06 -13.91 15.50
CA GLU A 187 -27.93 -13.66 16.66
C GLU A 187 -29.41 -13.57 16.29
N GLY A 188 -30.26 -14.30 17.03
CA GLY A 188 -31.72 -14.21 16.93
C GLY A 188 -32.34 -14.85 15.68
N VAL A 189 -31.55 -15.53 14.84
CA VAL A 189 -32.01 -16.13 13.58
C VAL A 189 -31.88 -17.65 13.62
N THR A 190 -33.00 -18.33 13.39
CA THR A 190 -33.06 -19.77 13.20
C THR A 190 -33.48 -20.13 11.78
N MET A 191 -32.99 -21.27 11.28
CA MET A 191 -33.33 -21.82 9.97
C MET A 191 -34.82 -22.10 9.89
N LEU A 192 -35.44 -21.72 8.77
CA LEU A 192 -36.89 -21.78 8.61
C LEU A 192 -37.46 -23.20 8.58
N GLU A 193 -36.72 -24.16 8.03
CA GLU A 193 -37.19 -25.56 7.92
C GLU A 193 -36.82 -26.43 9.13
N THR A 194 -35.63 -26.25 9.69
CA THR A 194 -35.10 -27.14 10.75
C THR A 194 -35.25 -26.54 12.16
N GLY A 195 -35.40 -25.22 12.28
CA GLY A 195 -35.46 -24.52 13.56
C GLY A 195 -34.11 -24.41 14.30
N GLU A 196 -33.04 -24.93 13.72
CA GLU A 196 -31.66 -24.83 14.23
C GLU A 196 -31.12 -23.40 14.09
N PRO A 197 -30.16 -22.97 14.93
CA PRO A 197 -29.53 -21.66 14.80
C PRO A 197 -28.78 -21.50 13.47
N VAL A 198 -28.86 -20.31 12.87
CA VAL A 198 -28.03 -19.92 11.73
C VAL A 198 -26.66 -19.51 12.23
N TYR A 199 -25.61 -19.91 11.52
CA TYR A 199 -24.23 -19.47 11.73
C TYR A 199 -23.77 -18.63 10.55
N ALA A 200 -23.04 -17.56 10.84
CA ALA A 200 -22.30 -16.83 9.83
C ALA A 200 -21.19 -17.75 9.29
N PRO A 201 -21.12 -17.98 7.96
CA PRO A 201 -20.03 -18.73 7.38
C PRO A 201 -18.76 -17.89 7.29
N VAL A 202 -17.60 -18.55 7.37
CA VAL A 202 -16.33 -17.99 6.88
C VAL A 202 -16.43 -17.90 5.35
N THR A 203 -16.33 -16.70 4.79
CA THR A 203 -16.38 -16.44 3.35
C THR A 203 -14.98 -16.23 2.76
N GLN A 204 -14.86 -16.41 1.44
CA GLN A 204 -13.65 -15.99 0.74
C GLN A 204 -13.55 -14.48 0.70
N GLU A 205 -12.32 -13.97 0.83
CA GLU A 205 -12.05 -12.56 0.67
C GLU A 205 -12.11 -12.13 -0.80
N GLY A 206 -12.64 -10.93 -1.03
CA GLY A 206 -12.73 -10.37 -2.38
C GLY A 206 -11.36 -10.08 -3.01
N PRO A 207 -11.32 -9.83 -4.33
CA PRO A 207 -10.08 -9.55 -5.04
C PRO A 207 -9.40 -8.27 -4.53
N LEU A 208 -8.06 -8.28 -4.53
CA LEU A 208 -7.26 -7.08 -4.27
C LEU A 208 -7.10 -6.31 -5.58
N LEU A 209 -7.64 -5.10 -5.64
CA LEU A 209 -7.65 -4.30 -6.86
C LEU A 209 -6.84 -3.02 -6.66
N THR A 210 -5.77 -2.89 -7.44
CA THR A 210 -5.02 -1.65 -7.63
C THR A 210 -5.72 -0.75 -8.65
N GLU A 211 -5.36 0.53 -8.69
CA GLU A 211 -6.01 1.53 -9.54
C GLU A 211 -6.01 1.15 -11.03
N ASP A 212 -4.91 0.61 -11.55
CA ASP A 212 -4.78 0.12 -12.92
C ASP A 212 -5.72 -1.06 -13.21
N LEU A 213 -5.82 -2.03 -12.30
CA LEU A 213 -6.72 -3.17 -12.43
C LEU A 213 -8.20 -2.75 -12.34
N ILE A 214 -8.53 -1.73 -11.53
CA ILE A 214 -9.88 -1.16 -11.49
C ILE A 214 -10.21 -0.55 -12.85
N LYS A 215 -9.32 0.28 -13.42
CA LYS A 215 -9.52 0.89 -14.74
C LYS A 215 -9.67 -0.15 -15.84
N GLU A 216 -8.83 -1.19 -15.85
CA GLU A 216 -8.92 -2.28 -16.81
C GLU A 216 -10.24 -3.05 -16.67
N THR A 217 -10.65 -3.33 -15.44
CA THR A 217 -11.92 -4.03 -15.16
C THR A 217 -13.11 -3.19 -15.62
N GLU A 218 -13.12 -1.90 -15.32
CA GLU A 218 -14.16 -0.97 -15.78
C GLU A 218 -14.23 -0.93 -17.32
N GLU A 219 -13.10 -0.82 -18.00
CA GLU A 219 -13.05 -0.84 -19.48
C GLU A 219 -13.57 -2.18 -20.04
N LEU A 220 -13.17 -3.30 -19.43
CA LEU A 220 -13.64 -4.62 -19.82
C LEU A 220 -15.15 -4.77 -19.64
N VAL A 221 -15.70 -4.31 -18.52
CA VAL A 221 -17.13 -4.31 -18.23
C VAL A 221 -17.87 -3.43 -19.23
N LEU A 222 -17.38 -2.22 -19.52
CA LEU A 222 -17.96 -1.32 -20.53
C LEU A 222 -17.96 -1.95 -21.92
N ARG A 223 -16.92 -2.70 -22.28
CA ARG A 223 -16.77 -3.34 -23.59
C ARG A 223 -17.58 -4.63 -23.73
N THR A 224 -17.69 -5.44 -22.68
CA THR A 224 -18.27 -6.79 -22.73
C THR A 224 -19.67 -6.88 -22.14
N GLY A 225 -20.09 -5.91 -21.31
CA GLY A 225 -21.33 -5.96 -20.54
C GLY A 225 -21.33 -7.06 -19.46
N SER A 226 -20.18 -7.66 -19.15
CA SER A 226 -20.07 -8.79 -18.23
C SER A 226 -20.19 -8.36 -16.76
N VAL A 227 -20.95 -9.13 -15.97
CA VAL A 227 -21.12 -8.95 -14.51
C VAL A 227 -20.40 -10.07 -13.72
N GLY A 228 -19.48 -10.79 -14.38
CA GLY A 228 -18.95 -12.08 -13.90
C GLY A 228 -18.33 -12.08 -12.50
N ALA A 229 -17.67 -10.98 -12.09
CA ALA A 229 -17.02 -10.90 -10.78
C ALA A 229 -18.04 -10.93 -9.62
N GLY A 230 -19.17 -10.21 -9.75
CA GLY A 230 -20.23 -10.20 -8.73
C GLY A 230 -20.93 -11.54 -8.60
N CYS A 231 -21.12 -12.27 -9.71
CA CYS A 231 -21.71 -13.61 -9.71
C CYS A 231 -20.81 -14.64 -9.02
N SER A 232 -19.49 -14.50 -9.16
CA SER A 232 -18.51 -15.44 -8.59
C SER A 232 -18.44 -15.33 -7.06
N GLN A 233 -18.40 -14.10 -6.53
CA GLN A 233 -18.47 -13.86 -5.08
C GLN A 233 -19.77 -14.39 -4.49
N LEU A 234 -20.92 -14.09 -5.11
CA LEU A 234 -22.22 -14.57 -4.65
C LEU A 234 -22.29 -16.11 -4.60
N LEU A 235 -21.77 -16.79 -5.64
CA LEU A 235 -21.71 -18.24 -5.67
C LEU A 235 -20.84 -18.80 -4.53
N SER A 236 -19.66 -18.20 -4.30
CA SER A 236 -18.77 -18.55 -3.19
C SER A 236 -19.45 -18.39 -1.82
N ASP A 237 -20.15 -17.28 -1.60
CA ASP A 237 -20.86 -17.00 -0.35
C ASP A 237 -21.99 -18.02 -0.12
N MET A 238 -22.74 -18.36 -1.17
CA MET A 238 -23.80 -19.39 -1.09
C MET A 238 -23.23 -20.77 -0.75
N GLN A 239 -22.09 -21.13 -1.34
CA GLN A 239 -21.43 -22.41 -1.05
C GLN A 239 -20.97 -22.49 0.41
N ALA A 240 -20.37 -21.40 0.92
CA ALA A 240 -19.90 -21.29 2.30
C ALA A 240 -21.07 -21.35 3.30
N PHE A 241 -22.15 -20.62 3.01
CA PHE A 241 -23.34 -20.60 3.84
C PHE A 241 -23.99 -21.99 3.95
N LYS A 242 -24.13 -22.72 2.84
CA LYS A 242 -24.64 -24.09 2.84
C LYS A 242 -23.77 -25.06 3.63
N ALA A 243 -22.46 -24.85 3.64
CA ALA A 243 -21.52 -25.67 4.40
C ALA A 243 -21.65 -25.41 5.92
N ALA A 244 -21.80 -24.15 6.31
CA ALA A 244 -21.96 -23.75 7.70
C ALA A 244 -23.36 -24.06 8.26
N ASN A 245 -24.38 -24.12 7.39
CA ASN A 245 -25.78 -24.32 7.75
C ASN A 245 -26.44 -25.48 6.98
N PRO A 246 -26.18 -26.74 7.38
CA PRO A 246 -26.85 -27.89 6.80
C PRO A 246 -28.37 -27.79 6.91
N GLY A 247 -29.08 -28.00 5.80
CA GLY A 247 -30.54 -27.91 5.74
C GLY A 247 -31.09 -26.50 5.53
N CYS A 248 -30.23 -25.50 5.25
CA CYS A 248 -30.69 -24.15 4.94
C CYS A 248 -31.38 -24.04 3.57
N ILE A 249 -32.28 -23.08 3.46
CA ILE A 249 -32.91 -22.67 2.19
C ILE A 249 -32.43 -21.28 1.74
N LEU A 250 -32.81 -20.85 0.53
CA LEU A 250 -32.38 -19.56 -0.02
C LEU A 250 -32.83 -18.40 0.87
N GLU A 251 -34.02 -18.51 1.46
CA GLU A 251 -34.59 -17.53 2.37
C GLU A 251 -33.72 -17.34 3.62
N ASP A 252 -33.12 -18.41 4.16
CA ASP A 252 -32.17 -18.31 5.27
C ASP A 252 -30.89 -17.58 4.86
N PHE A 253 -30.41 -17.85 3.65
CA PHE A 253 -29.26 -17.14 3.08
C PHE A 253 -29.55 -15.66 2.87
N VAL A 254 -30.72 -15.30 2.34
CA VAL A 254 -31.11 -13.90 2.11
C VAL A 254 -31.24 -13.15 3.43
N ARG A 255 -31.81 -13.77 4.47
CA ARG A 255 -31.87 -13.18 5.82
C ARG A 255 -30.50 -12.82 6.39
N TRP A 256 -29.45 -13.52 5.98
CA TRP A 256 -28.07 -13.25 6.37
C TRP A 256 -27.35 -12.29 5.41
N HIS A 257 -27.38 -12.54 4.10
CA HIS A 257 -26.59 -11.83 3.08
C HIS A 257 -27.22 -10.50 2.62
N SER A 258 -28.55 -10.46 2.53
CA SER A 258 -29.32 -9.27 2.11
C SER A 258 -30.58 -9.14 2.96
N PRO A 259 -30.47 -8.82 4.28
CA PRO A 259 -31.63 -8.66 5.16
C PRO A 259 -32.76 -7.76 4.61
N PRO A 260 -32.47 -6.66 3.86
CA PRO A 260 -33.52 -5.84 3.25
C PRO A 260 -34.36 -6.54 2.17
N ASP A 261 -33.89 -7.66 1.63
CA ASP A 261 -34.61 -8.48 0.63
C ASP A 261 -35.55 -9.51 1.25
N TRP A 262 -35.70 -9.51 2.58
CA TRP A 262 -36.60 -10.39 3.32
C TRP A 262 -37.61 -9.60 4.13
N SER A 263 -38.88 -10.04 4.09
CA SER A 263 -39.98 -9.43 4.85
C SER A 263 -40.79 -10.50 5.58
N GLU A 264 -41.17 -10.24 6.83
CA GLU A 264 -42.06 -11.14 7.59
C GLU A 264 -43.52 -11.06 7.12
N THR A 265 -43.91 -9.94 6.50
CA THR A 265 -45.29 -9.64 6.10
C THR A 265 -45.40 -9.47 4.59
N ASN A 266 -46.44 -10.06 3.99
CA ASN A 266 -46.78 -9.87 2.58
C ASN A 266 -47.16 -8.41 2.30
N PRO A 267 -46.48 -7.69 1.39
CA PRO A 267 -46.87 -6.32 1.03
C PRO A 267 -48.20 -6.25 0.24
N ASP A 268 -48.65 -7.36 -0.35
CA ASP A 268 -49.87 -7.43 -1.18
C ASP A 268 -51.15 -7.82 -0.39
N MET A 269 -51.04 -8.08 0.92
CA MET A 269 -52.22 -8.17 1.77
C MET A 269 -52.48 -6.80 2.40
N GLU A 270 -53.32 -6.01 1.75
CA GLU A 270 -54.05 -4.96 2.44
C GLU A 270 -54.65 -5.53 3.73
N VAL A 271 -54.45 -4.83 4.83
CA VAL A 271 -54.96 -5.14 6.17
C VAL A 271 -56.46 -5.39 6.08
N LYS A 272 -56.85 -6.65 5.90
CA LYS A 272 -58.22 -7.08 6.10
C LYS A 272 -58.26 -7.66 7.50
N ASP A 273 -58.63 -6.80 8.45
CA ASP A 273 -59.03 -7.21 9.79
C ASP A 273 -60.11 -8.29 9.66
N CYS A 274 -59.70 -9.54 9.77
CA CYS A 274 -60.56 -10.69 9.93
C CYS A 274 -59.95 -11.48 11.08
N SER A 275 -60.42 -11.14 12.27
CA SER A 275 -60.40 -12.02 13.43
C SER A 275 -60.98 -13.38 13.03
N ASP A 276 -60.14 -14.40 12.93
CA ASP A 276 -60.58 -15.76 13.22
C ASP A 276 -59.42 -16.54 13.83
N GLU A 277 -59.71 -17.14 14.98
CA GLU A 277 -58.79 -17.91 15.80
C GLU A 277 -58.45 -19.23 15.11
N GLY A 278 -57.15 -19.56 15.03
CA GLY A 278 -56.73 -20.96 14.90
C GLY A 278 -55.94 -21.36 13.65
N ASP A 279 -54.96 -20.57 13.21
CA ASP A 279 -53.79 -21.10 12.51
C ASP A 279 -52.57 -20.24 12.85
N ALA A 280 -51.49 -20.89 13.31
CA ALA A 280 -50.24 -20.20 13.60
C ALA A 280 -49.80 -19.41 12.35
N PRO A 281 -49.40 -18.13 12.45
CA PRO A 281 -48.91 -17.40 11.29
C PRO A 281 -47.74 -18.20 10.73
N SER A 282 -47.82 -18.57 9.44
CA SER A 282 -46.74 -19.24 8.74
C SER A 282 -45.44 -18.52 9.09
N LYS A 283 -44.51 -19.20 9.78
CA LYS A 283 -43.16 -18.69 10.08
C LYS A 283 -42.34 -18.37 8.81
N ARG A 284 -42.93 -18.56 7.63
CA ARG A 284 -42.33 -18.36 6.32
C ARG A 284 -42.63 -16.93 5.87
N GLY A 285 -41.64 -16.05 6.01
CA GLY A 285 -41.66 -14.73 5.40
C GLY A 285 -41.55 -14.79 3.87
N TYR A 286 -41.41 -13.63 3.24
CA TYR A 286 -41.44 -13.43 1.80
C TYR A 286 -40.17 -12.75 1.31
N LEU A 287 -39.63 -13.26 0.18
CA LEU A 287 -38.54 -12.61 -0.55
C LEU A 287 -39.05 -11.33 -1.24
N SER A 288 -38.17 -10.36 -1.48
CA SER A 288 -38.56 -9.13 -2.17
C SER A 288 -39.03 -9.37 -3.61
N THR A 289 -39.82 -8.43 -4.17
CA THR A 289 -40.38 -8.54 -5.53
C THR A 289 -39.30 -8.74 -6.61
N ARG A 290 -38.07 -8.21 -6.41
CA ARG A 290 -36.95 -8.43 -7.34
C ARG A 290 -36.40 -9.86 -7.27
N MET A 291 -36.45 -10.48 -6.11
CA MET A 291 -36.00 -11.86 -5.89
C MET A 291 -36.98 -12.89 -6.42
N GLN A 292 -38.28 -12.59 -6.37
CA GLN A 292 -39.34 -13.48 -6.87
C GLN A 292 -39.51 -13.47 -8.40
N LYS A 293 -38.75 -12.66 -9.14
CA LYS A 293 -38.85 -12.61 -10.62
C LYS A 293 -38.46 -13.95 -11.23
N GLU A 294 -39.21 -14.39 -12.24
CA GLU A 294 -38.85 -15.56 -13.04
C GLU A 294 -37.47 -15.37 -13.69
N GLY A 295 -36.63 -16.40 -13.66
CA GLY A 295 -35.25 -16.33 -14.16
C GLY A 295 -34.30 -15.52 -13.27
N ASN A 296 -34.62 -15.35 -11.98
CA ASN A 296 -33.73 -14.69 -11.04
C ASN A 296 -32.41 -15.48 -10.87
N LEU A 297 -31.30 -14.81 -11.12
CA LEU A 297 -29.95 -15.38 -11.07
C LEU A 297 -29.60 -15.97 -9.69
N TRP A 298 -30.11 -15.42 -8.59
CA TRP A 298 -29.81 -15.94 -7.25
C TRP A 298 -30.45 -17.32 -7.04
N HIS A 299 -31.64 -17.56 -7.57
CA HIS A 299 -32.26 -18.89 -7.52
C HIS A 299 -31.47 -19.90 -8.37
N GLU A 300 -30.97 -19.50 -9.54
CA GLU A 300 -30.13 -20.36 -10.38
C GLU A 300 -28.78 -20.69 -9.72
N LEU A 301 -28.10 -19.68 -9.20
CA LEU A 301 -26.83 -19.86 -8.47
C LEU A 301 -27.04 -20.68 -7.19
N TRP A 302 -28.14 -20.47 -6.48
CA TRP A 302 -28.48 -21.27 -5.31
C TRP A 302 -28.77 -22.72 -5.68
N GLY A 303 -29.47 -22.99 -6.77
CA GLY A 303 -29.74 -24.35 -7.24
C GLY A 303 -28.47 -25.11 -7.65
N THR A 304 -27.46 -24.39 -8.15
CA THR A 304 -26.19 -24.98 -8.62
C THR A 304 -25.09 -25.00 -7.55
N SER A 305 -25.22 -24.24 -6.47
CA SER A 305 -24.22 -24.16 -5.40
C SER A 305 -24.19 -25.43 -4.53
N LYS A 306 -22.98 -25.87 -4.20
CA LYS A 306 -22.71 -27.04 -3.34
C LYS A 306 -22.33 -26.59 -1.92
N PRO A 307 -22.60 -27.38 -0.87
CA PRO A 307 -22.13 -27.06 0.48
C PRO A 307 -20.60 -27.26 0.56
N LEU A 308 -19.83 -26.19 0.36
CA LEU A 308 -18.37 -26.21 0.41
C LEU A 308 -17.85 -25.05 1.29
N PRO A 309 -17.03 -25.32 2.32
CA PRO A 309 -16.42 -24.24 3.11
C PRO A 309 -15.40 -23.46 2.26
N ALA A 310 -15.19 -22.18 2.57
CA ALA A 310 -14.36 -21.26 1.77
C ALA A 310 -12.99 -21.85 1.36
N VAL A 311 -12.28 -22.52 2.26
CA VAL A 311 -10.96 -23.11 1.99
C VAL A 311 -10.94 -24.23 0.94
N ARG A 312 -12.10 -24.85 0.65
CA ARG A 312 -12.27 -25.91 -0.37
C ARG A 312 -12.89 -25.42 -1.67
N GLN A 313 -13.26 -24.15 -1.75
CA GLN A 313 -13.83 -23.56 -2.95
C GLN A 313 -12.74 -23.21 -3.97
N ALA A 314 -13.15 -22.93 -5.21
CA ALA A 314 -12.26 -22.33 -6.18
C ALA A 314 -11.90 -20.91 -5.71
N PRO A 315 -10.61 -20.52 -5.72
CA PRO A 315 -10.19 -19.21 -5.23
C PRO A 315 -10.78 -18.10 -6.11
N LEU A 316 -11.38 -17.08 -5.48
CA LEU A 316 -11.89 -15.88 -6.18
C LEU A 316 -10.76 -14.99 -6.69
N PHE A 317 -9.60 -15.07 -6.07
CA PHE A 317 -8.41 -14.31 -6.38
C PHE A 317 -7.20 -15.25 -6.31
N ASP A 318 -6.39 -15.27 -7.37
CA ASP A 318 -5.19 -16.08 -7.43
C ASP A 318 -4.00 -15.23 -6.93
N GLU A 319 -3.62 -15.44 -5.67
CA GLU A 319 -2.54 -14.67 -5.04
C GLU A 319 -1.19 -14.89 -5.74
N GLU A 320 -0.91 -16.10 -6.23
CA GLU A 320 0.35 -16.43 -6.92
C GLU A 320 0.44 -15.70 -8.25
N LEU A 321 -0.63 -15.76 -9.06
CA LEU A 321 -0.67 -15.10 -10.35
C LEU A 321 -0.61 -13.57 -10.21
N ALA A 322 -1.30 -13.01 -9.22
CA ALA A 322 -1.31 -11.58 -8.97
C ALA A 322 0.08 -11.06 -8.57
N VAL A 323 0.74 -11.74 -7.63
CA VAL A 323 2.08 -11.31 -7.17
C VAL A 323 3.13 -11.51 -8.24
N GLU A 324 3.11 -12.63 -8.97
CA GLU A 324 4.06 -12.82 -10.08
C GLU A 324 3.83 -11.81 -11.20
N GLY A 325 2.58 -11.44 -11.49
CA GLY A 325 2.25 -10.36 -12.42
C GLY A 325 2.84 -9.02 -11.99
N ILE A 326 2.74 -8.68 -10.70
CA ILE A 326 3.36 -7.47 -10.14
C ILE A 326 4.88 -7.53 -10.24
N LEU A 327 5.51 -8.63 -9.82
CA LEU A 327 6.97 -8.76 -9.84
C LEU A 327 7.52 -8.68 -11.28
N SER A 328 6.88 -9.36 -12.24
CA SER A 328 7.21 -9.25 -13.66
C SER A 328 7.07 -7.82 -14.18
N PHE A 329 6.00 -7.10 -13.79
CA PHE A 329 5.84 -5.70 -14.12
C PHE A 329 6.96 -4.83 -13.55
N LEU A 330 7.37 -5.06 -12.30
CA LEU A 330 8.47 -4.32 -11.65
C LEU A 330 9.84 -4.61 -12.30
N GLU A 331 10.05 -5.82 -12.82
CA GLU A 331 11.26 -6.16 -13.60
C GLU A 331 11.32 -5.38 -14.92
N ASP A 332 10.17 -5.20 -15.59
CA ASP A 332 10.06 -4.57 -16.92
C ASP A 332 9.65 -3.09 -16.88
N ILE A 333 9.49 -2.49 -15.70
CA ILE A 333 8.99 -1.13 -15.54
C ILE A 333 9.85 -0.10 -16.30
N ALA A 334 9.18 0.81 -17.01
CA ALA A 334 9.88 1.89 -17.70
C ALA A 334 10.56 2.83 -16.69
N PRO A 335 11.83 3.24 -16.88
CA PRO A 335 12.51 4.14 -15.95
C PRO A 335 11.77 5.44 -15.67
N SER A 336 11.06 5.99 -16.68
CA SER A 336 10.23 7.18 -16.53
C SER A 336 9.03 6.96 -15.62
N GLU A 337 8.42 5.78 -15.68
CA GLU A 337 7.26 5.42 -14.86
C GLU A 337 7.69 5.17 -13.41
N LEU A 338 8.79 4.44 -13.20
CA LEU A 338 9.38 4.28 -11.87
C LEU A 338 9.72 5.65 -11.27
N PHE A 339 10.41 6.50 -12.04
CA PHE A 339 10.78 7.84 -11.60
C PHE A 339 9.57 8.67 -11.15
N GLN A 340 8.49 8.68 -11.93
CA GLN A 340 7.28 9.44 -11.58
C GLN A 340 6.74 9.05 -10.19
N GLN A 341 6.67 7.75 -9.92
CA GLN A 341 6.13 7.21 -8.67
C GLN A 341 7.05 7.50 -7.48
N LEU A 342 8.36 7.41 -7.67
CA LEU A 342 9.34 7.71 -6.63
C LEU A 342 9.42 9.22 -6.33
N PHE A 343 9.33 10.06 -7.37
CA PHE A 343 9.40 11.52 -7.27
C PHE A 343 8.21 12.09 -6.48
N VAL A 344 6.97 11.71 -6.82
CA VAL A 344 5.79 12.22 -6.10
C VAL A 344 5.82 11.79 -4.63
N SER A 345 6.30 10.58 -4.36
CA SER A 345 6.40 10.02 -3.00
C SER A 345 7.39 10.81 -2.14
N ILE A 346 8.56 11.15 -2.68
CA ILE A 346 9.56 11.91 -1.94
C ILE A 346 9.19 13.39 -1.80
N LEU A 347 8.55 13.97 -2.81
CA LEU A 347 8.01 15.33 -2.76
C LEU A 347 6.93 15.44 -1.67
N GLY A 348 5.97 14.50 -1.65
CA GLY A 348 4.92 14.45 -0.64
C GLY A 348 5.49 14.32 0.77
N SER A 349 6.45 13.42 0.97
CA SER A 349 7.13 13.24 2.26
C SER A 349 7.85 14.51 2.72
N ALA A 350 8.57 15.19 1.83
CA ALA A 350 9.29 16.41 2.18
C ALA A 350 8.36 17.54 2.61
N PHE A 351 7.22 17.72 1.95
CA PHE A 351 6.24 18.73 2.36
C PHE A 351 5.58 18.40 3.70
N VAL A 352 5.34 17.12 4.01
CA VAL A 352 4.86 16.72 5.34
C VAL A 352 5.88 17.06 6.42
N ILE A 353 7.17 16.79 6.16
CA ILE A 353 8.26 17.16 7.07
C ILE A 353 8.31 18.69 7.26
N ALA A 354 8.15 19.44 6.17
CA ALA A 354 8.20 20.90 6.17
C ALA A 354 7.00 21.57 6.87
N GLU A 355 5.83 20.92 6.85
CA GLU A 355 4.58 21.47 7.38
C GLU A 355 4.66 21.75 8.89
N GLY A 356 5.29 20.87 9.66
CA GLY A 356 5.45 21.02 11.10
C GLY A 356 6.16 22.33 11.53
N PRO A 357 7.39 22.60 11.06
CA PRO A 357 8.12 23.83 11.39
C PRO A 357 7.55 25.09 10.71
N LEU A 358 7.13 25.02 9.45
CA LEU A 358 6.72 26.21 8.69
C LEU A 358 5.30 26.68 9.01
N SER A 359 4.39 25.79 9.40
CA SER A 359 3.03 26.17 9.81
C SER A 359 3.00 27.03 11.08
N LYS A 360 3.98 26.84 11.97
CA LYS A 360 4.11 27.59 13.24
C LYS A 360 4.64 29.00 13.04
N ASN A 361 5.32 29.25 11.92
CA ASN A 361 5.98 30.51 11.64
C ASN A 361 5.03 31.41 10.82
N SER A 362 4.35 32.35 11.49
CA SER A 362 3.26 33.16 10.88
C SER A 362 3.67 33.89 9.60
N ASN A 363 4.94 34.24 9.47
CA ASN A 363 5.47 34.95 8.31
C ASN A 363 5.69 34.03 7.11
N LEU A 364 6.14 32.79 7.34
CA LEU A 364 6.47 31.84 6.27
C LEU A 364 5.30 30.93 5.89
N SER A 365 4.31 30.75 6.79
CA SER A 365 3.23 29.79 6.57
C SER A 365 2.41 30.11 5.31
N LYS A 366 2.15 31.41 5.02
CA LYS A 366 1.42 31.83 3.82
C LYS A 366 2.14 31.37 2.54
N LEU A 367 3.44 31.59 2.45
CA LEU A 367 4.21 31.20 1.26
C LEU A 367 4.35 29.68 1.17
N PHE A 368 4.47 28.97 2.29
CA PHE A 368 4.45 27.51 2.33
C PHE A 368 3.13 26.92 1.80
N TYR A 369 1.98 27.46 2.22
CA TYR A 369 0.68 27.00 1.70
C TYR A 369 0.49 27.36 0.22
N GLU A 370 0.98 28.52 -0.24
CA GLU A 370 1.00 28.86 -1.67
C GLU A 370 1.84 27.84 -2.48
N CYS A 371 3.00 27.40 -1.96
CA CYS A 371 3.80 26.32 -2.55
C CYS A 371 3.04 24.98 -2.56
N LYS A 372 2.41 24.62 -1.44
CA LYS A 372 1.64 23.38 -1.27
C LYS A 372 0.48 23.31 -2.27
N ASP A 373 -0.29 24.39 -2.39
CA ASP A 373 -1.39 24.49 -3.35
C ASP A 373 -0.91 24.39 -4.81
N TYR A 374 0.23 25.00 -5.13
CA TYR A 374 0.83 24.89 -6.46
C TYR A 374 1.24 23.46 -6.79
N VAL A 375 1.90 22.75 -5.85
CA VAL A 375 2.29 21.35 -6.03
C VAL A 375 1.06 20.48 -6.24
N THR A 376 0.06 20.59 -5.36
CA THR A 376 -1.20 19.85 -5.50
C THR A 376 -1.83 20.07 -6.88
N ALA A 377 -2.00 21.33 -7.27
CA ALA A 377 -2.68 21.67 -8.50
C ALA A 377 -1.89 21.31 -9.77
N THR A 378 -0.57 21.12 -9.66
CA THR A 378 0.30 20.70 -10.75
C THR A 378 0.35 19.17 -10.88
N CYS A 379 0.52 18.45 -9.77
CA CYS A 379 0.53 16.98 -9.74
C CYS A 379 -0.81 16.36 -10.16
N GLN A 380 -1.93 17.03 -9.90
CA GLN A 380 -3.26 16.60 -10.36
C GLN A 380 -3.48 16.75 -11.88
N THR A 381 -2.54 17.38 -12.61
CA THR A 381 -2.62 17.43 -14.08
C THR A 381 -2.02 16.16 -14.69
N SER A 382 -2.63 15.66 -15.77
CA SER A 382 -2.19 14.42 -16.45
C SER A 382 -0.79 14.47 -17.06
N LYS A 383 -0.15 15.65 -17.09
CA LYS A 383 1.20 15.89 -17.63
C LYS A 383 2.05 16.73 -16.68
N TRP A 384 2.00 16.43 -15.38
CA TRP A 384 2.81 17.15 -14.40
C TRP A 384 4.31 17.07 -14.70
N THR A 385 4.76 16.01 -15.38
CA THR A 385 6.16 15.82 -15.84
C THR A 385 6.68 16.97 -16.70
N ASP A 386 5.81 17.66 -17.44
CA ASP A 386 6.18 18.81 -18.26
C ASP A 386 6.58 20.03 -17.39
N ASN A 387 6.17 20.05 -16.12
CA ASN A 387 6.45 21.11 -15.16
C ASN A 387 7.43 20.65 -14.06
N ILE A 388 8.23 19.63 -14.31
CA ILE A 388 9.13 19.07 -13.29
C ILE A 388 10.16 20.08 -12.79
N ASP A 389 10.68 20.93 -13.68
CA ASP A 389 11.62 22.00 -13.33
C ASP A 389 10.96 23.03 -12.39
N ASP A 390 9.68 23.31 -12.60
CA ASP A 390 8.91 24.21 -11.74
C ASP A 390 8.70 23.57 -10.36
N LEU A 391 8.35 22.27 -10.30
CA LEU A 391 8.21 21.52 -9.05
C LEU A 391 9.51 21.46 -8.25
N CYS A 392 10.65 21.24 -8.92
CA CYS A 392 11.98 21.28 -8.29
C CYS A 392 12.31 22.67 -7.73
N GLN A 393 11.91 23.75 -8.42
CA GLN A 393 12.07 25.13 -7.92
C GLN A 393 11.20 25.41 -6.70
N VAL A 394 9.95 24.92 -6.70
CA VAL A 394 9.05 25.04 -5.55
C VAL A 394 9.64 24.31 -4.35
N TYR A 395 10.13 23.09 -4.56
CA TYR A 395 10.83 22.31 -3.54
C TYR A 395 12.02 23.08 -2.96
N GLY A 396 12.93 23.59 -3.81
CA GLY A 396 14.10 24.34 -3.35
C GLY A 396 13.73 25.62 -2.59
N THR A 397 12.59 26.23 -2.92
CA THR A 397 12.03 27.35 -2.17
C THR A 397 11.60 26.93 -0.77
N VAL A 398 10.91 25.80 -0.63
CA VAL A 398 10.51 25.23 0.67
C VAL A 398 11.72 24.80 1.50
N GLU A 399 12.71 24.17 0.87
CA GLU A 399 14.00 23.83 1.51
C GLU A 399 14.70 25.09 2.04
N THR A 400 14.77 26.16 1.24
CA THR A 400 15.37 27.43 1.65
C THR A 400 14.65 28.02 2.87
N MET A 401 13.32 27.93 2.94
CA MET A 401 12.57 28.38 4.11
C MET A 401 12.90 27.59 5.38
N LEU A 402 13.19 26.29 5.24
CA LEU A 402 13.54 25.42 6.36
C LEU A 402 14.97 25.67 6.86
N VAL A 403 15.93 25.76 5.93
CA VAL A 403 17.35 25.88 6.25
C VAL A 403 17.72 27.32 6.62
N ASN A 404 17.22 28.31 5.87
CA ASN A 404 17.54 29.73 6.02
C ASN A 404 16.26 30.58 6.03
N PRO A 405 15.51 30.64 7.15
CA PRO A 405 14.22 31.33 7.21
C PRO A 405 14.32 32.83 6.85
N GLU A 406 15.46 33.47 7.13
CA GLU A 406 15.73 34.88 6.77
C GLU A 406 15.76 35.13 5.26
N ASP A 407 16.27 34.18 4.47
CA ASP A 407 16.28 34.27 3.01
C ASP A 407 14.90 33.96 2.42
N GLY A 408 14.13 33.08 3.06
CA GLY A 408 12.71 32.87 2.77
C GLY A 408 11.88 34.16 2.96
N LEU A 409 12.15 34.92 4.03
CA LEU A 409 11.48 36.20 4.30
C LEU A 409 11.81 37.28 3.25
N LYS A 410 13.05 37.30 2.71
CA LYS A 410 13.41 38.19 1.59
C LYS A 410 12.64 37.86 0.31
N LEU A 411 12.26 36.60 0.12
CA LEU A 411 11.42 36.15 -1.00
C LEU A 411 9.98 36.67 -0.87
N ILE A 412 9.44 36.67 0.36
CA ILE A 412 8.10 37.18 0.68
C ILE A 412 8.00 38.68 0.46
N ASN A 413 8.99 39.46 0.90
CA ASN A 413 9.00 40.91 0.72
C ASN A 413 9.05 41.35 -0.75
N GLN A 414 9.43 40.47 -1.69
CA GLN A 414 9.40 40.72 -3.13
C GLN A 414 8.05 40.33 -3.78
N SER A 415 7.19 39.60 -3.07
CA SER A 415 5.88 39.13 -3.51
C SER A 415 4.77 40.18 -3.29
N GLU A 416 4.89 41.01 -2.25
CA GLU A 416 3.83 41.95 -1.83
C GLU A 416 3.68 43.22 -2.69
N GLU A 417 4.61 43.53 -3.60
CA GLU A 417 4.57 44.78 -4.39
C GLU A 417 3.52 44.84 -5.53
N THR A 418 2.76 43.77 -5.81
CA THR A 418 1.72 43.82 -6.86
C THR A 418 0.50 42.96 -6.53
N THR A 419 -0.56 43.59 -6.00
CA THR A 419 -1.87 42.96 -5.76
C THR A 419 -2.85 43.25 -6.90
N THR A 420 -3.10 42.25 -7.76
CA THR A 420 -4.31 42.11 -8.57
C THR A 420 -4.84 40.68 -8.40
N PRO A 421 -6.17 40.44 -8.46
CA PRO A 421 -6.75 39.11 -8.26
C PRO A 421 -6.52 38.24 -9.50
N GLU A 422 -5.47 37.42 -9.49
CA GLU A 422 -5.17 36.40 -10.51
C GLU A 422 -5.16 35.00 -9.88
N GLU A 423 -5.42 33.97 -10.69
CA GLU A 423 -5.41 32.57 -10.26
C GLU A 423 -4.07 32.16 -9.61
N PRO A 424 -4.10 31.31 -8.56
CA PRO A 424 -2.90 30.93 -7.79
C PRO A 424 -1.79 30.30 -8.66
N LYS A 425 -2.15 29.53 -9.69
CA LYS A 425 -1.20 28.98 -10.68
C LYS A 425 -0.42 30.07 -11.41
N HIS A 426 -1.09 31.13 -11.87
CA HIS A 426 -0.47 32.24 -12.58
C HIS A 426 0.38 33.12 -11.64
N ARG A 427 -0.10 33.35 -10.42
CA ARG A 427 0.62 34.10 -9.38
C ARG A 427 1.93 33.41 -8.98
N PHE A 428 1.90 32.10 -8.76
CA PHE A 428 3.10 31.34 -8.38
C PHE A 428 4.03 31.11 -9.58
N LYS A 429 3.53 30.86 -10.79
CA LYS A 429 4.37 30.79 -11.99
C LYS A 429 5.12 32.11 -12.26
N LYS A 430 4.49 33.25 -11.95
CA LYS A 430 5.11 34.58 -11.98
C LYS A 430 6.13 34.77 -10.84
N LEU A 431 5.90 34.17 -9.68
CA LEU A 431 6.87 34.13 -8.57
C LEU A 431 8.10 33.26 -8.93
N ILE A 432 7.89 32.05 -9.44
CA ILE A 432 8.94 31.15 -9.96
C ILE A 432 9.75 31.88 -11.04
N GLN A 433 9.11 32.55 -12.01
CA GLN A 433 9.81 33.34 -13.03
C GLN A 433 10.65 34.49 -12.44
N LYS A 434 10.18 35.14 -11.36
CA LYS A 434 10.93 36.20 -10.66
C LYS A 434 12.11 35.64 -9.86
N ILE A 435 11.99 34.45 -9.29
CA ILE A 435 13.07 33.73 -8.58
C ILE A 435 14.13 33.28 -9.61
N SER A 436 13.71 32.63 -10.70
CA SER A 436 14.55 32.17 -11.81
C SER A 436 15.33 33.30 -12.51
N GLY A 437 14.77 34.51 -12.56
CA GLY A 437 15.44 35.71 -13.09
C GLY A 437 16.69 36.15 -12.31
N LYS A 438 16.82 35.79 -11.03
CA LYS A 438 17.98 36.11 -10.17
C LYS A 438 18.94 34.92 -9.96
N ASP A 439 18.47 33.68 -10.08
CA ASP A 439 19.30 32.49 -9.82
C ASP A 439 20.37 32.18 -10.87
N ARG A 440 20.32 32.82 -12.04
CA ARG A 440 21.47 32.84 -12.96
C ARG A 440 22.73 33.49 -12.36
N GLN A 441 22.62 34.22 -11.23
CA GLN A 441 23.76 34.80 -10.52
C GLN A 441 24.13 34.09 -9.20
N PHE A 442 23.20 33.40 -8.53
CA PHE A 442 23.48 32.76 -7.24
C PHE A 442 24.26 31.44 -7.37
N LEU A 443 23.91 30.58 -8.34
CA LEU A 443 24.66 29.34 -8.62
C LEU A 443 26.08 29.59 -9.16
N ARG A 444 26.35 30.79 -9.71
CA ARG A 444 27.69 31.19 -10.18
C ARG A 444 28.58 31.76 -9.07
N ARG A 445 28.01 32.08 -7.90
CA ARG A 445 28.75 32.67 -6.78
C ARG A 445 29.37 31.62 -5.85
N GLN A 446 28.71 30.48 -5.65
CA GLN A 446 29.30 29.37 -4.87
C GLN A 446 30.40 28.59 -5.63
N SER A 447 30.47 28.74 -6.96
CA SER A 447 31.54 28.16 -7.80
C SER A 447 32.74 29.11 -8.01
N SER A 448 32.74 30.32 -7.43
CA SER A 448 33.79 31.33 -7.70
C SER A 448 34.52 31.90 -6.47
N GLU A 449 34.32 31.34 -5.27
CA GLU A 449 35.08 31.74 -4.07
C GLU A 449 36.17 30.73 -3.62
N HIS A 450 36.50 29.73 -4.43
CA HIS A 450 37.64 28.84 -4.14
C HIS A 450 38.77 28.78 -5.15
N ASP A 451 38.76 29.58 -6.23
CA ASP A 451 39.89 29.67 -7.16
C ASP A 451 40.29 31.12 -7.45
N LYS A 452 41.06 31.68 -6.52
CA LYS A 452 42.01 32.78 -6.82
C LYS A 452 43.33 32.52 -6.12
N SER A 453 44.09 31.59 -6.68
CA SER A 453 45.55 31.60 -6.56
C SER A 453 46.15 31.40 -7.94
N GLN A 454 47.13 32.25 -8.20
CA GLN A 454 47.87 32.43 -9.44
C GLN A 454 48.39 31.11 -10.02
N GLU A 455 48.36 30.95 -11.34
CA GLU A 455 49.59 30.63 -12.07
C GLU A 455 49.52 30.83 -13.58
N GLU A 456 50.66 31.28 -14.08
CA GLU A 456 51.03 31.51 -15.46
C GLU A 456 51.07 30.19 -16.26
N LYS A 457 50.99 30.32 -17.59
CA LYS A 457 51.03 29.22 -18.57
C LYS A 457 52.26 28.31 -18.38
N PRO A 458 52.14 26.97 -18.54
CA PRO A 458 53.31 26.12 -18.67
C PRO A 458 53.54 25.65 -20.12
N GLN A 459 54.78 25.82 -20.59
CA GLN A 459 55.38 25.05 -21.67
C GLN A 459 56.07 23.81 -21.08
N ARG A 460 55.74 22.64 -21.66
CA ARG A 460 56.42 21.32 -21.67
C ARG A 460 57.71 21.15 -20.83
N GLN A 461 57.74 20.10 -19.99
CA GLN A 461 58.64 18.92 -20.14
C GLN A 461 58.44 17.86 -19.02
N THR A 462 58.25 16.61 -19.46
CA THR A 462 58.82 15.31 -18.99
C THR A 462 58.81 14.88 -17.50
N PHE A 463 58.19 13.70 -17.27
CA PHE A 463 58.26 12.72 -16.14
C PHE A 463 59.66 12.47 -15.50
N PRO A 464 59.81 11.90 -14.26
CA PRO A 464 59.11 10.70 -13.76
C PRO A 464 58.76 10.59 -12.25
N ASN A 465 58.06 9.49 -11.96
CA ASN A 465 57.46 8.98 -10.71
C ASN A 465 58.53 8.25 -9.82
N PRO A 466 58.16 7.47 -8.78
CA PRO A 466 57.80 7.76 -7.37
C PRO A 466 58.77 7.09 -6.34
N PHE A 467 58.69 7.37 -5.02
CA PHE A 467 58.95 6.48 -3.84
C PHE A 467 59.28 7.26 -2.54
N GLU A 468 58.95 6.64 -1.39
CA GLU A 468 59.34 6.95 0.02
C GLU A 468 58.58 8.08 0.74
N GLY A 469 58.10 7.96 1.99
CA GLY A 469 58.15 6.90 3.00
C GLY A 469 58.12 7.50 4.43
N LYS A 470 57.25 6.98 5.31
CA LYS A 470 57.34 6.94 6.81
C LYS A 470 57.26 8.33 7.53
N SER A 471 56.85 8.55 8.80
CA SER A 471 56.36 7.81 9.98
C SER A 471 56.06 8.86 11.08
N SER A 472 54.96 8.74 11.86
CA SER A 472 54.89 8.45 13.33
C SER A 472 55.43 9.51 14.32
N LEU A 473 54.71 9.79 15.44
CA LEU A 473 55.13 9.56 16.86
C LEU A 473 54.35 10.40 17.92
N PHE A 474 53.65 9.72 18.86
CA PHE A 474 53.57 9.90 20.36
C PHE A 474 53.03 11.23 21.00
N SER A 475 52.36 11.35 22.18
CA SER A 475 51.90 10.43 23.27
C SER A 475 51.41 11.18 24.56
N LYS A 476 50.38 10.63 25.28
CA LYS A 476 50.11 10.58 26.78
C LYS A 476 49.77 11.90 27.55
N LYS A 477 48.94 12.04 28.63
CA LYS A 477 48.08 11.23 29.58
C LYS A 477 47.23 12.21 30.52
N PRO A 478 46.33 11.76 31.47
CA PRO A 478 45.07 12.41 31.98
C PRO A 478 45.08 12.80 33.52
N PRO A 479 44.00 12.86 34.38
CA PRO A 479 42.53 13.22 34.35
C PRO A 479 42.01 14.17 35.51
N LYS A 480 40.67 14.50 35.58
CA LYS A 480 39.72 14.76 36.75
C LYS A 480 38.80 16.05 36.66
N PRO A 481 37.65 16.22 37.40
CA PRO A 481 36.26 15.94 36.91
C PRO A 481 35.13 17.02 37.15
N ILE A 482 33.93 16.83 36.54
CA ILE A 482 32.55 17.41 36.82
C ILE A 482 32.32 18.90 36.41
N PRO A 483 31.12 19.38 35.92
CA PRO A 483 29.73 18.90 36.06
C PRO A 483 28.87 18.74 34.78
N SER A 484 27.70 18.15 35.00
CA SER A 484 26.54 17.97 34.12
C SER A 484 26.04 19.25 33.41
N THR A 485 25.85 19.14 32.10
CA THR A 485 24.80 19.85 31.36
C THR A 485 24.36 18.96 30.21
N GLU A 486 23.06 18.72 30.13
CA GLU A 486 22.40 18.09 28.99
C GLU A 486 22.77 18.89 27.73
N ILE A 487 23.52 18.26 26.83
CA ILE A 487 23.73 18.77 25.48
C ILE A 487 22.72 18.04 24.62
N GLU A 488 21.62 18.73 24.30
CA GLU A 488 20.79 18.38 23.16
C GLU A 488 21.69 18.38 21.91
N THR A 489 22.07 17.18 21.47
CA THR A 489 22.62 16.98 20.13
C THR A 489 21.54 17.41 19.12
N PRO A 490 21.84 18.29 18.15
CA PRO A 490 20.87 18.67 17.15
C PRO A 490 20.42 17.42 16.39
N LEU A 491 19.10 17.22 16.31
CA LEU A 491 18.51 16.32 15.33
C LEU A 491 18.90 16.83 13.94
N PHE A 492 19.33 15.91 13.08
CA PHE A 492 19.73 16.09 11.67
C PHE A 492 21.21 16.46 11.43
N PRO A 493 21.95 15.61 10.69
CA PRO A 493 23.07 16.07 9.88
C PRO A 493 22.50 16.85 8.69
N ASP A 494 22.83 18.14 8.59
CA ASP A 494 22.43 19.11 7.56
C ASP A 494 22.71 18.67 6.10
N GLU A 495 23.35 17.52 5.87
CA GLU A 495 23.71 17.00 4.54
C GLU A 495 22.67 16.06 3.90
N MET A 496 21.73 15.47 4.66
CA MET A 496 20.94 14.34 4.15
C MET A 496 19.83 14.68 3.14
N ILE A 497 19.24 15.88 3.22
CA ILE A 497 18.03 16.23 2.44
C ILE A 497 18.38 16.89 1.11
N GLY A 498 19.36 17.80 1.10
CA GLY A 498 19.89 18.40 -0.12
C GLY A 498 20.58 17.38 -1.05
N GLN A 499 21.19 16.33 -0.49
CA GLN A 499 21.78 15.24 -1.28
C GLN A 499 20.71 14.43 -2.02
N VAL A 500 19.57 14.13 -1.39
CA VAL A 500 18.51 13.32 -2.00
C VAL A 500 18.00 13.97 -3.30
N PHE A 501 17.78 15.28 -3.30
CA PHE A 501 17.28 16.01 -4.48
C PHE A 501 18.37 16.41 -5.47
N HIS A 502 19.60 16.71 -5.02
CA HIS A 502 20.73 16.88 -5.93
C HIS A 502 20.94 15.61 -6.77
N SER A 503 20.69 14.46 -6.16
CA SER A 503 20.85 13.17 -6.82
C SER A 503 19.63 12.79 -7.68
N CYS A 504 18.38 13.15 -7.29
CA CYS A 504 17.22 13.11 -8.19
C CYS A 504 17.37 14.02 -9.43
N LYS A 505 18.04 15.17 -9.30
CA LYS A 505 18.38 16.07 -10.41
C LYS A 505 19.47 15.50 -11.33
N TYR A 506 20.32 14.58 -10.84
CA TYR A 506 21.33 13.85 -11.62
C TYR A 506 20.77 12.59 -12.29
N ALA A 507 19.61 12.10 -11.84
CA ALA A 507 18.88 10.96 -12.39
C ALA A 507 18.10 11.30 -13.68
N LEU A 508 17.71 12.57 -13.82
CA LEU A 508 17.19 13.18 -15.05
C LEU A 508 18.35 13.49 -16.01
#